data_AF-A0A7I0ETV7-F1
#
_entry.id   AF-A0A7I0ETV7-F1
#
_cell.length_a   1.000
_cell.length_b   1.000
_cell.length_c   1.000
_cell.angle_alpha   90.00
_cell.angle_beta   90.00
_cell.angle_gamma   90.00
#
_symmetry.space_group_name_H-M   'P 1'
#
loop_
_entity.id
_entity.type
_entity.pdbx_description
1 polymer ?
#
loop_
_entity_poly.entity_id
_entity_poly.type
_entity_poly.pdbx_seq_one_letter_code
_entity_poly.pdbx_strand_id
1 'polypeptide(L)'
;MDTLLDLESVVLLDFDPDLPCEGTHHIRGLSGHQPTAPGSFMVISPCCGPKVVQCTPRVLAMQASGVLYCGACQGEHLTSEYSFIPL
;
A
#
# COMPACT_ATOMS: atom_id res chain seq x y z
N MET A 1 -21.89 -3.02 -1.81
CA MET A 1 -21.43 -3.72 -0.60
C MET A 1 -20.19 -3.00 -0.14
N ASP A 2 -20.37 -2.13 0.84
CA ASP A 2 -19.31 -1.32 1.42
C ASP A 2 -18.53 -2.24 2.36
N THR A 3 -17.42 -2.81 1.89
CA THR A 3 -16.49 -3.51 2.77
C THR A 3 -15.65 -2.46 3.49
N LEU A 4 -16.28 -1.77 4.45
CA LEU A 4 -15.58 -1.04 5.49
C LEU A 4 -14.79 -2.07 6.28
N LEU A 5 -13.52 -2.26 5.89
CA LEU A 5 -12.54 -2.91 6.75
C LEU A 5 -12.48 -2.07 8.01
N ASP A 6 -13.05 -2.61 9.08
CA ASP A 6 -13.00 -2.02 10.40
C ASP A 6 -11.52 -1.85 10.76
N LEU A 7 -11.10 -0.65 11.14
CA LEU A 7 -9.70 -0.39 11.50
C LEU A 7 -9.25 -1.35 12.61
N GLU A 8 -10.17 -1.75 13.51
CA GLU A 8 -9.90 -2.77 14.54
C GLU A 8 -9.60 -4.15 13.93
N SER A 9 -10.23 -4.52 12.81
CA SER A 9 -9.97 -5.78 12.11
C SER A 9 -8.60 -5.80 11.43
N VAL A 10 -8.07 -4.64 11.04
CA VAL A 10 -6.70 -4.52 10.48
C VAL A 10 -5.64 -4.67 11.57
N VAL A 11 -5.90 -4.19 12.79
CA VAL A 11 -5.04 -4.39 13.96
C VAL A 11 -4.99 -5.86 14.38
N LEU A 12 -6.06 -6.63 14.10
CA LEU A 12 -6.12 -8.07 14.37
C LEU A 12 -5.46 -8.94 13.30
N LEU A 13 -5.06 -8.37 12.16
CA LEU A 13 -4.24 -9.09 11.20
C LEU A 13 -2.82 -9.15 11.76
N ASP A 14 -2.41 -10.37 12.11
CA ASP A 14 -1.07 -10.71 12.62
C ASP A 14 -0.05 -10.54 11.48
N PHE A 15 0.25 -9.29 11.11
CA PHE A 15 1.26 -8.97 10.12
C PHE A 15 2.62 -9.20 10.75
N ASP A 16 3.37 -10.14 10.19
CA ASP A 16 4.78 -10.31 10.51
C ASP A 16 5.52 -9.00 10.18
N PRO A 17 6.05 -8.27 11.19
CA PRO A 17 6.71 -6.99 10.99
C PRO A 17 8.02 -7.12 10.22
N ASP A 18 8.56 -8.34 10.09
CA ASP A 18 9.74 -8.65 9.28
C ASP A 18 9.39 -8.91 7.80
N LEU A 19 8.11 -8.78 7.40
CA LEU A 19 7.74 -8.86 6.00
C LEU A 19 8.51 -7.81 5.19
N PRO A 20 9.23 -8.21 4.13
CA PRO A 20 9.90 -7.26 3.26
C PRO A 20 8.84 -6.38 2.60
N CYS A 21 9.20 -5.14 2.32
CA CYS A 21 8.32 -4.29 1.52
C CYS A 21 7.95 -5.00 0.21
N GLU A 22 6.66 -5.04 -0.11
CA GLU A 22 6.23 -5.62 -1.37
C GLU A 22 6.35 -4.61 -2.50
N GLY A 23 6.85 -5.06 -3.66
CA GLY A 23 6.99 -4.18 -4.81
C GLY A 23 8.16 -4.46 -5.74
N THR A 24 9.07 -5.34 -5.35
CA THR A 24 10.21 -5.81 -6.16
C THR A 24 9.80 -6.37 -7.54
N HIS A 25 8.57 -6.86 -7.69
CA HIS A 25 8.09 -7.51 -8.92
C HIS A 25 7.30 -6.59 -9.87
N HIS A 26 7.11 -5.31 -9.55
CA HIS A 26 6.51 -4.38 -10.50
C HIS A 26 7.58 -3.90 -11.51
N ILE A 27 7.43 -4.35 -12.77
CA ILE A 27 8.31 -4.06 -13.92
C ILE A 27 8.61 -2.56 -14.12
N ARG A 28 7.67 -1.70 -13.71
CA ARG A 28 7.91 -0.25 -13.60
C ARG A 28 8.36 0.01 -12.17
N GLY A 29 9.67 0.02 -11.95
CA GLY A 29 10.30 0.21 -10.65
C GLY A 29 9.50 1.19 -9.79
N LEU A 30 8.95 0.68 -8.70
CA LEU A 30 8.12 1.47 -7.82
C LEU A 30 8.99 2.58 -7.22
N SER A 31 8.78 3.82 -7.65
CA SER A 31 9.48 4.99 -7.09
C SER A 31 9.48 4.95 -5.56
N GLY A 32 10.65 5.16 -4.97
CA GLY A 32 10.83 5.21 -3.52
C GLY A 32 10.80 3.86 -2.80
N HIS A 33 10.80 2.72 -3.50
CA HIS A 33 10.86 1.41 -2.85
C HIS A 33 12.27 1.04 -2.38
N GLN A 34 12.38 0.51 -1.15
CA GLN A 34 13.61 -0.08 -0.62
C GLN A 34 13.35 -1.56 -0.29
N PRO A 35 13.80 -2.51 -1.12
CA PRO A 35 13.49 -3.95 -0.98
C PRO A 35 13.91 -4.57 0.36
N THR A 36 14.93 -3.99 1.00
CA THR A 36 15.47 -4.46 2.28
C THR A 36 14.88 -3.72 3.49
N ALA A 37 14.02 -2.73 3.26
CA ALA A 37 13.33 -2.05 4.35
C ALA A 37 12.14 -2.91 4.83
N PRO A 38 11.89 -2.96 6.14
CA PRO A 38 10.73 -3.66 6.67
C PRO A 38 9.45 -3.00 6.15
N GLY A 39 8.40 -3.80 6.06
CA GLY A 39 7.05 -3.29 5.89
C GLY A 39 6.67 -2.38 7.06
N SER A 40 6.06 -1.23 6.76
CA SER A 40 5.72 -0.23 7.80
C SER A 40 4.28 0.27 7.73
N PHE A 41 3.59 0.00 6.61
CA PHE A 41 2.21 0.42 6.40
C PHE A 41 1.43 -0.64 5.63
N MET A 42 0.19 -0.90 6.04
CA MET A 42 -0.82 -1.43 5.15
C MET A 42 -1.34 -0.29 4.26
N VAL A 43 -1.42 -0.53 2.95
CA VAL A 43 -1.92 0.47 2.00
C VAL A 43 -3.19 -0.05 1.33
N ILE A 44 -4.34 0.57 1.59
CA ILE A 44 -5.62 0.15 1.03
C ILE A 44 -5.92 0.99 -0.21
N SER A 45 -6.12 0.31 -1.33
CA SER A 45 -6.48 0.92 -2.61
C SER A 45 -7.99 1.11 -2.72
N PRO A 46 -8.47 2.24 -3.28
CA PRO A 46 -9.90 2.49 -3.44
C PRO A 46 -10.60 1.52 -4.40
N CYS A 47 -9.85 0.87 -5.30
CA CYS A 47 -10.40 -0.06 -6.29
C CYS A 47 -10.15 -1.53 -5.98
N CYS A 48 -8.98 -1.87 -5.42
CA CYS A 48 -8.59 -3.27 -5.20
C CYS A 48 -8.61 -3.70 -3.73
N GLY A 49 -8.95 -2.79 -2.82
CA GLY A 49 -8.90 -3.06 -1.38
C GLY A 49 -7.46 -3.12 -0.86
N PRO A 50 -7.21 -3.84 0.25
CA PRO A 50 -5.91 -3.90 0.89
C PRO A 50 -4.83 -4.35 -0.08
N LYS A 51 -3.84 -3.49 -0.26
CA LYS A 51 -2.55 -3.92 -0.76
C LYS A 51 -1.69 -4.32 0.44
N VAL A 52 -0.89 -5.32 0.15
CA VAL A 52 0.34 -5.77 0.80
C VAL A 52 1.17 -4.66 1.45
N VAL A 53 1.99 -5.04 2.44
CA VAL A 53 2.74 -4.12 3.29
C VAL A 53 3.80 -3.34 2.50
N GLN A 54 3.82 -2.02 2.68
CA GLN A 54 4.75 -1.09 2.04
C GLN A 54 5.72 -0.48 3.08
N CYS A 55 6.97 -0.25 2.70
CA CYS A 55 7.94 0.46 3.53
C CYS A 55 7.67 1.97 3.52
N THR A 56 8.15 2.65 4.56
CA THR A 56 8.02 4.12 4.71
C THR A 56 8.45 4.90 3.47
N PRO A 57 9.64 4.68 2.86
CA PRO A 57 10.06 5.44 1.68
C PRO A 57 9.07 5.32 0.51
N ARG A 58 8.43 4.16 0.37
CA ARG A 58 7.46 3.91 -0.70
C ARG A 58 6.13 4.61 -0.43
N VAL A 59 5.64 4.57 0.80
CA VAL A 59 4.42 5.30 1.20
C VAL A 59 4.59 6.80 1.00
N LEU A 60 5.74 7.36 1.38
CA LEU A 60 6.04 8.78 1.15
C LEU A 60 6.02 9.13 -0.35
N ALA A 61 6.63 8.29 -1.19
CA ALA A 61 6.60 8.48 -2.64
C ALA A 61 5.18 8.36 -3.21
N MET A 62 4.37 7.44 -2.69
CA MET A 62 2.96 7.30 -3.07
C MET A 62 2.17 8.55 -2.72
N GLN A 63 2.26 9.03 -1.48
CA GLN A 63 1.54 10.21 -1.01
C GLN A 63 1.91 11.46 -1.81
N ALA A 64 3.19 11.62 -2.16
CA ALA A 64 3.69 12.75 -2.95
C ALA A 64 3.28 12.69 -4.45
N SER A 65 2.88 11.53 -4.97
CA SER A 65 2.58 11.35 -6.40
C SER A 65 1.31 12.04 -6.88
N GLY A 66 0.35 12.30 -5.98
CA GLY A 66 -0.99 12.84 -6.30
C GLY A 66 -1.93 11.86 -7.01
N VAL A 67 -1.43 11.07 -7.97
CA VAL A 67 -2.16 10.02 -8.69
C VAL A 67 -1.34 8.74 -8.74
N LEU A 68 -2.01 7.59 -8.65
CA LEU A 68 -1.43 6.26 -8.83
C LEU A 68 -2.24 5.45 -9.84
N TYR A 69 -1.55 4.83 -10.79
CA TYR A 69 -2.14 3.86 -11.69
C TYR A 69 -2.26 2.49 -11.02
N CYS A 70 -3.43 1.88 -11.10
CA CYS A 70 -3.66 0.51 -10.64
C CYS A 70 -3.63 -0.46 -11.84
N GLY A 71 -2.65 -1.36 -11.85
CA GLY A 71 -2.52 -2.36 -12.93
C GLY A 71 -3.65 -3.40 -12.97
N ALA A 72 -4.41 -3.59 -11.89
CA ALA A 72 -5.49 -4.57 -11.83
C ALA A 72 -6.80 -4.06 -12.45
N CYS A 73 -7.25 -2.86 -12.09
CA CYS A 73 -8.43 -2.23 -12.71
C CYS A 73 -8.09 -1.40 -13.97
N GLN A 74 -6.79 -1.23 -14.26
CA GLN A 74 -6.27 -0.40 -15.35
C GLN A 74 -6.67 1.09 -15.28
N GLY A 75 -6.99 1.59 -14.08
CA GLY A 75 -7.43 2.96 -13.82
C GLY A 75 -6.43 3.80 -13.02
N GLU A 76 -6.59 5.12 -13.11
CA GLU A 76 -5.89 6.09 -12.29
C GLU A 76 -6.73 6.47 -11.07
N HIS A 77 -6.10 6.57 -9.91
CA HIS A 77 -6.75 6.90 -8.64
C HIS A 77 -5.95 7.98 -7.93
N LEU A 78 -6.65 8.92 -7.28
CA LEU A 78 -6.01 9.95 -6.48
C LEU A 78 -5.37 9.33 -5.24
N THR A 79 -4.19 9.79 -4.86
CA THR A 79 -3.51 9.27 -3.66
C THR A 79 -4.29 9.55 -2.38
N SER A 80 -5.13 10.58 -2.37
CA SER A 80 -6.06 10.91 -1.29
C SER A 80 -7.19 9.88 -1.11
N GLU A 81 -7.45 9.02 -2.10
CA GLU A 81 -8.45 7.96 -2.02
C GLU A 81 -7.88 6.66 -1.42
N TYR A 82 -6.56 6.60 -1.22
CA TYR A 82 -5.90 5.47 -0.56
C TYR A 82 -5.91 5.66 0.96
N SER A 83 -6.00 4.56 1.70
CA SER A 83 -5.74 4.56 3.15
C SER A 83 -4.34 4.02 3.42
N PHE A 84 -3.61 4.71 4.29
CA PHE A 84 -2.26 4.32 4.71
C PHE A 84 -2.28 4.09 6.22
N ILE A 85 -2.30 2.82 6.64
CA ILE A 85 -2.43 2.43 8.04
C ILE A 85 -1.03 2.00 8.54
N PRO A 86 -0.43 2.73 9.51
CA PRO A 86 0.82 2.31 10.13
C PRO A 86 0.68 0.94 10.81
N LEU A 87 1.72 0.10 10.70
CA LEU A 87 1.82 -1.19 11.42
C LEU A 87 2.59 -1.05 12.72
#